data_AF-D0II79-F1
#
_entry.id   AF-D0II79-F1
#
_cell.length_a   1.000
_cell.length_b   1.000
_cell.length_c   1.000
_cell.angle_alpha   90.00
_cell.angle_beta   90.00
_cell.angle_gamma   90.00
#
_symmetry.space_group_name_H-M   'P 1'
#
loop_
_entity.id
_entity.type
_entity.pdbx_description
1 polymer ?
#
loop_
_entity_poly.entity_id
_entity_poly.type
_entity_poly.pdbx_seq_one_letter_code
_entity_poly.pdbx_strand_id
1 'polypeptide(L)'
;MKGDFGAVSFGRQNTAGVQISDMSDIATFTGDQKAFINSGNEQVNNTFLYAYNMDALKLKASYIAGEAKDTDGYGISGIYSLPFGLDIGLGYSGNDNGVGAGSADQIIAGLGYTFDAFYLGATYTSGDIDDKTKEEFDGVEVSAQYKFTKEFRVIAAYQNRQTELSNVKTDESDFFELTGRYDFNKNFRSYVAYMLNNLDDDKVGYKVEDTIRLGLRYDF
;
A
#
# COMPACT_ATOMS: atom_id res chain seq x y z
N MET A 1 -7.49 35.39 -11.20
CA MET A 1 -6.36 34.46 -11.06
C MET A 1 -6.66 33.23 -11.91
N LYS A 2 -5.76 32.82 -12.81
CA LYS A 2 -5.82 31.53 -13.51
C LYS A 2 -4.58 30.74 -13.08
N GLY A 3 -4.78 29.55 -12.54
CA GLY A 3 -3.73 28.65 -12.08
C GLY A 3 -4.33 27.29 -11.78
N ASP A 4 -3.53 26.24 -11.92
CA ASP A 4 -3.85 24.93 -11.36
C ASP A 4 -3.44 24.97 -9.89
N PHE A 5 -4.42 24.93 -8.99
CA PHE A 5 -4.21 25.05 -7.54
C PHE A 5 -4.41 23.72 -6.83
N GLY A 6 -4.41 22.59 -7.58
CA GLY A 6 -4.72 21.28 -7.02
C GLY A 6 -6.19 21.08 -6.70
N ALA A 7 -6.48 19.96 -6.04
CA ALA A 7 -7.81 19.53 -5.63
C ALA A 7 -7.87 19.30 -4.12
N VAL A 8 -8.99 19.67 -3.51
CA VAL A 8 -9.31 19.38 -2.11
C VAL A 8 -10.55 18.49 -2.05
N SER A 9 -10.50 17.46 -1.22
CA SER A 9 -11.63 16.57 -0.93
C SER A 9 -11.75 16.29 0.57
N PHE A 10 -12.95 15.96 1.02
CA PHE A 10 -13.24 15.56 2.38
C PHE A 10 -14.20 14.37 2.41
N GLY A 11 -13.96 13.42 3.30
CA GLY A 11 -14.83 12.27 3.53
C GLY A 11 -14.04 11.00 3.85
N ARG A 12 -14.63 9.84 3.54
CA ARG A 12 -13.94 8.55 3.59
C ARG A 12 -13.12 8.37 2.32
N GLN A 13 -11.80 8.37 2.44
CA GLN A 13 -10.89 8.31 1.29
C GLN A 13 -9.49 7.80 1.69
N ASN A 14 -8.65 7.56 0.70
CA ASN A 14 -7.26 7.16 0.91
C ASN A 14 -6.43 8.35 1.42
N THR A 15 -5.54 8.11 2.38
CA THR A 15 -4.62 9.13 2.88
C THR A 15 -3.47 9.38 1.90
N ALA A 16 -2.62 10.36 2.20
CA ALA A 16 -1.53 10.75 1.32
C ALA A 16 -0.60 9.58 1.00
N GLY A 17 -0.17 8.78 1.99
CA GLY A 17 0.81 7.71 1.83
C GLY A 17 0.39 6.58 0.88
N VAL A 18 -0.93 6.35 0.72
CA VAL A 18 -1.47 5.24 -0.08
C VAL A 18 -1.00 5.27 -1.54
N GLN A 19 -0.76 6.44 -2.12
CA GLN A 19 -0.26 6.50 -3.50
C GLN A 19 1.10 5.82 -3.69
N ILE A 20 1.89 5.69 -2.61
CA ILE A 20 3.20 5.02 -2.62
C ILE A 20 3.02 3.51 -2.54
N SER A 21 2.14 3.00 -1.66
CA SER A 21 1.84 1.56 -1.59
C SER A 21 1.21 1.03 -2.88
N ASP A 22 0.39 1.86 -3.56
CA ASP A 22 -0.23 1.52 -4.85
C ASP A 22 0.79 1.17 -5.95
N MET A 23 2.07 1.54 -5.77
CA MET A 23 3.14 1.20 -6.71
C MET A 23 3.45 -0.30 -6.73
N SER A 24 3.32 -1.02 -5.61
CA SER A 24 3.52 -2.48 -5.56
C SER A 24 2.21 -3.26 -5.45
N ASP A 25 1.11 -2.60 -5.09
CA ASP A 25 -0.22 -3.22 -4.93
C ASP A 25 -0.90 -3.50 -6.28
N ILE A 26 -0.41 -4.49 -7.02
CA ILE A 26 -0.94 -4.88 -8.33
C ILE A 26 -1.38 -6.34 -8.41
N ALA A 27 -1.08 -7.14 -7.39
CA ALA A 27 -1.39 -8.56 -7.32
C ALA A 27 -2.74 -8.79 -6.59
N THR A 28 -3.09 -10.04 -6.32
CA THR A 28 -4.41 -10.43 -5.80
C THR A 28 -4.47 -10.43 -4.27
N PHE A 29 -3.36 -10.72 -3.61
CA PHE A 29 -3.20 -10.83 -2.16
C PHE A 29 -2.33 -9.72 -1.56
N THR A 30 -1.68 -8.90 -2.39
CA THR A 30 -0.89 -7.73 -1.97
C THR A 30 -1.74 -6.56 -1.50
N GLY A 31 -1.07 -5.53 -0.99
CA GLY A 31 -1.65 -4.21 -0.75
C GLY A 31 -1.57 -3.74 0.68
N ASP A 32 -0.94 -4.49 1.57
CA ASP A 32 -0.98 -4.19 3.01
C ASP A 32 0.09 -3.20 3.49
N GLN A 33 0.98 -2.73 2.61
CA GLN A 33 2.07 -1.80 2.98
C GLN A 33 1.59 -0.43 3.49
N LYS A 34 0.29 -0.15 3.36
CA LYS A 34 -0.42 1.03 3.88
C LYS A 34 -1.10 0.80 5.23
N ALA A 35 -1.30 -0.45 5.64
CA ALA A 35 -2.23 -0.82 6.70
C ALA A 35 -1.55 -1.07 8.06
N PHE A 36 -0.58 -0.23 8.44
CA PHE A 36 0.12 -0.30 9.74
C PHE A 36 -0.41 0.72 10.75
N ILE A 37 -0.64 1.96 10.31
CA ILE A 37 -1.17 3.04 11.15
C ILE A 37 -2.39 3.68 10.49
N ASN A 38 -3.27 4.33 11.28
CA ASN A 38 -4.50 4.92 10.76
C ASN A 38 -4.23 5.97 9.67
N SER A 39 -3.22 6.83 9.87
CA SER A 39 -2.85 7.88 8.91
C SER A 39 -2.14 7.37 7.64
N GLY A 40 -1.64 6.13 7.63
CA GLY A 40 -1.06 5.46 6.47
C GLY A 40 -2.08 4.74 5.59
N ASN A 41 -3.28 4.49 6.11
CA ASN A 41 -4.21 3.51 5.55
C ASN A 41 -5.15 4.07 4.46
N GLU A 42 -5.85 3.18 3.78
CA GLU A 42 -6.91 3.51 2.83
C GLU A 42 -8.29 3.64 3.47
N GLN A 43 -9.19 4.33 2.77
CA GLN A 43 -10.61 4.44 3.15
C GLN A 43 -10.85 4.94 4.60
N VAL A 44 -10.07 5.92 5.04
CA VAL A 44 -10.15 6.50 6.39
C VAL A 44 -11.22 7.60 6.42
N ASN A 45 -12.12 7.54 7.41
CA ASN A 45 -13.18 8.53 7.61
C ASN A 45 -12.63 9.90 8.03
N ASN A 46 -13.42 10.95 7.84
CA ASN A 46 -13.11 12.32 8.26
C ASN A 46 -11.74 12.83 7.77
N THR A 47 -11.32 12.36 6.59
CA THR A 47 -10.04 12.71 5.98
C THR A 47 -10.23 13.90 5.06
N PHE A 48 -9.49 14.98 5.31
CA PHE A 48 -9.22 16.03 4.33
C PHE A 48 -8.00 15.62 3.50
N LEU A 49 -8.08 15.78 2.18
CA LEU A 49 -6.98 15.49 1.27
C LEU A 49 -6.79 16.69 0.34
N TYR A 50 -5.55 17.15 0.24
CA TYR A 50 -5.08 18.03 -0.82
C TYR A 50 -4.22 17.21 -1.79
N ALA A 51 -4.49 17.31 -3.08
CA ALA A 51 -3.73 16.67 -4.13
C ALA A 51 -3.31 17.68 -5.18
N TYR A 52 -2.04 17.63 -5.59
CA TYR A 52 -1.49 18.51 -6.60
C TYR A 52 -0.63 17.71 -7.59
N ASN A 53 -0.91 17.87 -8.87
CA ASN A 53 -0.19 17.18 -9.94
C ASN A 53 0.45 18.22 -10.84
N MET A 54 1.77 18.17 -10.95
CA MET A 54 2.57 18.90 -11.94
C MET A 54 3.25 17.87 -12.84
N ASP A 55 3.48 18.16 -14.12
CA ASP A 55 4.19 17.35 -15.11
C ASP A 55 4.78 16.01 -14.59
N ALA A 56 5.93 16.07 -13.92
CA ALA A 56 6.66 14.92 -13.37
C ALA A 56 6.49 14.71 -11.85
N LEU A 57 5.76 15.57 -11.14
CA LEU A 57 5.64 15.54 -9.68
C LEU A 57 4.17 15.47 -9.24
N LYS A 58 3.83 14.41 -8.50
CA LYS A 58 2.54 14.30 -7.80
C LYS A 58 2.78 14.51 -6.32
N LEU A 59 1.96 15.32 -5.66
CA LEU A 59 1.99 15.59 -4.23
C LEU A 59 0.62 15.35 -3.62
N LYS A 60 0.58 14.77 -2.42
CA LYS A 60 -0.61 14.67 -1.60
C LYS A 60 -0.30 15.06 -0.17
N ALA A 61 -1.25 15.71 0.49
CA ALA A 61 -1.24 15.95 1.92
C ALA A 61 -2.62 15.59 2.48
N SER A 62 -2.66 14.87 3.59
CA SER A 62 -3.90 14.46 4.25
C SER A 62 -3.90 14.89 5.72
N TYR A 63 -5.09 15.18 6.23
CA TYR A 63 -5.36 15.38 7.65
C TYR A 63 -6.63 14.63 8.02
N ILE A 64 -6.58 13.84 9.08
CA ILE A 64 -7.71 13.08 9.64
C ILE A 64 -8.17 13.83 10.87
N ALA A 65 -9.42 14.29 10.85
CA ALA A 65 -10.09 14.79 12.05
C ALA A 65 -10.63 13.59 12.84
N GLY A 66 -9.94 13.24 13.91
CA GLY A 66 -10.26 12.10 14.77
C GLY A 66 -11.67 12.19 15.34
N GLU A 67 -12.35 11.04 15.44
CA GLU A 67 -13.67 10.98 16.07
C GLU A 67 -13.59 11.03 17.59
N ALA A 68 -12.49 10.52 18.15
CA ALA A 68 -12.18 10.56 19.56
C ALA A 68 -11.13 11.63 19.87
N LYS A 69 -10.98 11.93 21.15
CA LYS A 69 -9.93 12.84 21.60
C LYS A 69 -8.55 12.21 21.36
N ASP A 70 -7.63 13.03 20.87
CA ASP A 70 -6.23 12.66 20.61
C ASP A 70 -6.14 11.48 19.63
N THR A 71 -6.92 11.50 18.55
CA THR A 71 -6.86 10.51 17.44
C THR A 71 -6.78 11.18 16.07
N ASP A 72 -6.27 12.40 16.02
CA ASP A 72 -6.02 13.10 14.76
C ASP A 72 -4.82 12.47 14.04
N GLY A 73 -4.77 12.61 12.73
CA GLY A 73 -3.68 12.11 11.92
C GLY A 73 -3.33 13.04 10.77
N TYR A 74 -2.12 12.92 10.25
CA TYR A 74 -1.66 13.66 9.09
C TYR A 74 -0.74 12.82 8.22
N GLY A 75 -0.60 13.22 6.97
CA GLY A 75 0.35 12.58 6.07
C GLY A 75 0.71 13.48 4.90
N ILE A 76 1.89 13.27 4.35
CA ILE A 76 2.38 13.91 3.12
C ILE A 76 3.09 12.87 2.28
N SER A 77 2.94 12.96 0.97
CA SER A 77 3.66 12.08 0.06
C SER A 77 3.88 12.74 -1.29
N GLY A 78 4.90 12.25 -1.99
CA GLY A 78 5.23 12.68 -3.34
C GLY A 78 5.72 11.53 -4.20
N ILE A 79 5.43 11.63 -5.50
CA ILE A 79 5.97 10.75 -6.53
C ILE A 79 6.61 11.63 -7.60
N TYR A 80 7.88 11.35 -7.91
CA TYR A 80 8.60 11.98 -9.02
C TYR A 80 8.84 10.98 -10.15
N SER A 81 8.34 11.30 -11.33
CA SER A 81 8.41 10.49 -12.55
C SER A 81 9.60 10.92 -13.42
N LEU A 82 10.54 10.01 -13.65
CA LEU A 82 11.67 10.20 -14.54
C LEU A 82 11.30 9.85 -15.99
N PRO A 83 11.92 10.48 -17.00
CA PRO A 83 11.53 10.35 -18.41
C PRO A 83 11.77 8.97 -19.02
N PHE A 84 12.42 8.05 -18.28
CA PHE A 84 12.67 6.68 -18.70
C PHE A 84 11.72 5.65 -18.06
N GLY A 85 10.63 6.10 -17.43
CA GLY A 85 9.58 5.24 -16.89
C GLY A 85 9.79 4.79 -15.44
N LEU A 86 10.78 5.36 -14.73
CA LEU A 86 10.97 5.16 -13.29
C LEU A 86 10.22 6.25 -12.50
N ASP A 87 9.38 5.82 -11.58
CA ASP A 87 8.72 6.62 -10.57
C ASP A 87 9.42 6.37 -9.22
N ILE A 88 9.72 7.45 -8.50
CA ILE A 88 10.29 7.41 -7.14
C ILE A 88 9.29 8.06 -6.19
N GLY A 89 8.84 7.31 -5.21
CA GLY A 89 7.86 7.71 -4.22
C GLY A 89 8.45 7.80 -2.82
N LEU A 90 8.03 8.80 -2.05
CA LEU A 90 8.27 8.90 -0.61
C LEU A 90 7.05 9.49 0.08
N GLY A 91 6.72 8.99 1.26
CA GLY A 91 5.67 9.52 2.11
C GLY A 91 6.01 9.39 3.58
N TYR A 92 5.41 10.26 4.38
CA TYR A 92 5.44 10.24 5.83
C TYR A 92 4.03 10.46 6.36
N SER A 93 3.63 9.71 7.38
CA SER A 93 2.35 9.87 8.08
C SER A 93 2.54 9.71 9.58
N GLY A 94 1.67 10.33 10.36
CA GLY A 94 1.63 10.16 11.81
C GLY A 94 0.25 10.43 12.37
N ASN A 95 -0.08 9.77 13.48
CA ASN A 95 -1.33 10.00 14.21
C ASN A 95 -1.18 9.72 15.70
N ASP A 96 -2.07 10.32 16.50
CA ASP A 96 -2.19 9.97 17.90
C ASP A 96 -3.07 8.70 18.05
N ASN A 97 -2.78 7.87 19.07
CA ASN A 97 -3.49 6.60 19.32
C ASN A 97 -4.63 6.73 20.35
N GLY A 98 -4.91 7.94 20.82
CA GLY A 98 -5.90 8.24 21.85
C GLY A 98 -5.29 8.76 23.14
N VAL A 99 -6.16 9.21 24.05
CA VAL A 99 -5.77 9.84 25.32
C VAL A 99 -4.84 8.93 26.13
N GLY A 100 -3.57 9.30 26.21
CA GLY A 100 -2.55 8.57 26.98
C GLY A 100 -2.06 7.27 26.34
N ALA A 101 -2.37 7.02 25.07
CA ALA A 101 -2.05 5.80 24.34
C ALA A 101 -0.84 5.93 23.38
N GLY A 102 -0.07 7.01 23.48
CA GLY A 102 1.09 7.23 22.61
C GLY A 102 0.70 7.72 21.20
N SER A 103 1.64 7.63 20.28
CA SER A 103 1.51 8.03 18.88
C SER A 103 2.12 6.99 17.95
N ALA A 104 1.72 7.05 16.68
CA ALA A 104 2.16 6.17 15.61
C ALA A 104 2.71 7.00 14.44
N ASP A 105 3.73 6.49 13.76
CA ASP A 105 4.28 7.10 12.56
C ASP A 105 4.73 6.08 11.52
N GLN A 106 4.84 6.54 10.27
CA GLN A 106 5.17 5.70 9.14
C GLN A 106 5.95 6.49 8.10
N ILE A 107 7.10 5.96 7.68
CA ILE A 107 7.76 6.32 6.43
C ILE A 107 7.46 5.22 5.42
N ILE A 108 7.07 5.61 4.20
CA ILE A 108 6.92 4.69 3.07
C ILE A 108 7.71 5.20 1.87
N ALA A 109 8.52 4.34 1.28
CA ALA A 109 9.24 4.59 0.04
C ALA A 109 8.79 3.61 -1.05
N GLY A 110 8.81 4.08 -2.30
CA GLY A 110 8.34 3.28 -3.43
C GLY A 110 9.16 3.52 -4.69
N LEU A 111 9.33 2.48 -5.49
CA LEU A 111 9.88 2.52 -6.82
C LEU A 111 8.91 1.82 -7.78
N GLY A 112 8.68 2.43 -8.93
CA GLY A 112 7.80 1.90 -9.97
C GLY A 112 8.48 2.05 -11.31
N TYR A 113 8.68 0.96 -12.04
CA TYR A 113 9.36 0.99 -13.33
C TYR A 113 8.47 0.39 -14.41
N THR A 114 8.13 1.20 -15.41
CA THR A 114 7.34 0.77 -16.56
C THR A 114 8.19 0.76 -17.82
N PHE A 115 8.26 -0.38 -18.49
CA PHE A 115 8.93 -0.53 -19.77
C PHE A 115 8.12 -1.44 -20.70
N ASP A 116 7.48 -0.84 -21.71
CA ASP A 116 6.64 -1.55 -22.68
C ASP A 116 5.56 -2.43 -21.99
N ALA A 117 5.61 -3.75 -22.18
CA ALA A 117 4.68 -4.70 -21.58
C ALA A 117 4.99 -5.04 -20.11
N PHE A 118 6.12 -4.58 -19.59
CA PHE A 118 6.63 -4.89 -18.25
C PHE A 118 6.38 -3.75 -17.26
N TYR A 119 6.02 -4.14 -16.04
CA TYR A 119 5.94 -3.26 -14.88
C TYR A 119 6.62 -3.93 -13.67
N LEU A 120 7.37 -3.17 -12.89
CA LEU A 120 7.93 -3.57 -11.60
C LEU A 120 7.59 -2.51 -10.55
N GLY A 121 6.96 -2.92 -9.46
CA GLY A 121 6.72 -2.12 -8.27
C GLY A 121 7.52 -2.67 -7.10
N ALA A 122 8.07 -1.79 -6.26
CA ALA A 122 8.66 -2.17 -4.98
C ALA A 122 8.36 -1.08 -3.95
N THR A 123 7.89 -1.47 -2.76
CA THR A 123 7.66 -0.55 -1.65
C THR A 123 8.29 -1.09 -0.38
N TYR A 124 8.74 -0.17 0.46
CA TYR A 124 9.24 -0.43 1.80
C TYR A 124 8.61 0.56 2.75
N THR A 125 8.11 0.07 3.88
CA THR A 125 7.44 0.87 4.91
C THR A 125 7.97 0.48 6.28
N SER A 126 8.11 1.46 7.17
CA SER A 126 8.54 1.24 8.55
C SER A 126 8.17 2.43 9.42
N GLY A 127 8.02 2.19 10.72
CA GLY A 127 7.77 3.20 11.73
C GLY A 127 7.26 2.58 13.02
N ASP A 128 6.63 3.41 13.85
CA ASP A 128 6.09 3.00 15.14
C ASP A 128 4.57 2.81 15.05
N ILE A 129 4.06 1.69 15.58
CA ILE A 129 2.63 1.49 15.87
C ILE A 129 2.27 2.26 17.15
N ASP A 130 3.13 2.23 18.16
CA ASP A 130 2.95 2.92 19.44
C ASP A 130 4.33 3.25 20.06
N ASP A 131 4.67 4.54 20.07
CA ASP A 131 5.93 5.09 20.61
C ASP A 131 6.12 4.86 22.13
N LYS A 132 5.03 4.66 22.86
CA LYS A 132 5.02 4.49 24.31
C LYS A 132 5.31 3.05 24.70
N THR A 133 4.75 2.10 23.97
CA THR A 133 5.07 0.67 24.13
C THR A 133 6.34 0.27 23.38
N LYS A 134 6.81 1.11 22.45
CA LYS A 134 7.89 0.82 21.50
C LYS A 134 7.55 -0.40 20.65
N GLU A 135 6.34 -0.37 20.12
CA GLU A 135 5.88 -1.33 19.13
C GLU A 135 6.20 -0.76 17.75
N GLU A 136 7.12 -1.42 17.05
CA GLU A 136 7.65 -0.99 15.75
C GLU A 136 7.13 -1.93 14.65
N PHE A 137 7.24 -1.50 13.39
CA PHE A 137 6.94 -2.35 12.25
C PHE A 137 7.88 -2.11 11.07
N ASP A 138 7.97 -3.13 10.23
CA ASP A 138 8.59 -3.06 8.92
C ASP A 138 7.80 -3.90 7.90
N GLY A 139 7.84 -3.46 6.65
CA GLY A 139 7.16 -4.14 5.55
C GLY A 139 7.86 -3.91 4.23
N VAL A 140 7.86 -4.95 3.41
CA VAL A 140 8.35 -4.92 2.04
C VAL A 140 7.33 -5.57 1.11
N GLU A 141 7.10 -4.97 -0.04
CA GLU A 141 6.31 -5.57 -1.10
C GLU A 141 6.99 -5.32 -2.45
N VAL A 142 7.13 -6.37 -3.24
CA VAL A 142 7.68 -6.30 -4.61
C VAL A 142 6.73 -7.03 -5.53
N SER A 143 6.36 -6.40 -6.64
CA SER A 143 5.48 -7.01 -7.63
C SER A 143 5.95 -6.73 -9.04
N ALA A 144 5.85 -7.73 -9.90
CA ALA A 144 6.22 -7.62 -11.30
C ALA A 144 5.07 -8.13 -12.17
N GLN A 145 4.79 -7.42 -13.26
CA GLN A 145 3.77 -7.79 -14.22
C GLN A 145 4.37 -7.82 -15.62
N TYR A 146 3.99 -8.84 -16.40
CA TYR A 146 4.26 -8.88 -17.84
C TYR A 146 2.99 -9.17 -18.63
N LYS A 147 2.71 -8.31 -19.61
CA LYS A 147 1.59 -8.49 -20.56
C LYS A 147 2.08 -9.26 -21.79
N PHE A 148 1.69 -10.53 -21.89
CA PHE A 148 2.03 -11.36 -23.07
C PHE A 148 1.20 -10.98 -24.28
N THR A 149 -0.07 -10.62 -24.05
CA THR A 149 -0.97 -10.06 -25.06
C THR A 149 -1.72 -8.88 -24.45
N LYS A 150 -2.60 -8.24 -25.22
CA LYS A 150 -3.50 -7.21 -24.67
C LYS A 150 -4.47 -7.79 -23.63
N GLU A 151 -4.85 -9.06 -23.76
CA GLU A 151 -5.77 -9.78 -22.88
C GLU A 151 -5.06 -10.49 -21.73
N PHE A 152 -3.92 -11.15 -21.98
CA PHE A 152 -3.29 -12.04 -21.01
C PHE A 152 -2.05 -11.42 -20.36
N ARG A 153 -1.99 -11.49 -19.03
CA ARG A 153 -0.83 -11.08 -18.23
C ARG A 153 -0.59 -12.02 -17.06
N VAL A 154 0.66 -12.04 -16.64
CA VAL A 154 1.09 -12.68 -15.39
C VAL A 154 1.59 -11.60 -14.45
N ILE A 155 1.28 -11.77 -13.17
CA ILE A 155 1.75 -10.95 -12.06
C ILE A 155 2.42 -11.90 -11.07
N ALA A 156 3.63 -11.57 -10.64
CA ALA A 156 4.30 -12.22 -9.53
C ALA A 156 4.50 -11.19 -8.42
N ALA A 157 4.34 -11.59 -7.17
CA ALA A 157 4.59 -10.70 -6.04
C ALA A 157 5.25 -11.42 -4.86
N TYR A 158 5.89 -10.63 -4.02
CA TYR A 158 6.38 -10.99 -2.71
C TYR A 158 5.91 -9.92 -1.73
N GLN A 159 5.39 -10.33 -0.58
CA GLN A 159 5.05 -9.43 0.53
C GLN A 159 5.58 -10.02 1.82
N ASN A 160 6.22 -9.19 2.63
CA ASN A 160 6.51 -9.48 4.02
C ASN A 160 6.15 -8.28 4.90
N ARG A 161 5.64 -8.59 6.10
CA ARG A 161 5.28 -7.62 7.14
C ARG A 161 5.66 -8.21 8.49
N GLN A 162 6.28 -7.39 9.32
CA GLN A 162 6.74 -7.77 10.64
C GLN A 162 6.40 -6.67 11.65
N THR A 163 6.09 -7.07 12.87
CA THR A 163 6.00 -6.20 14.04
C THR A 163 7.08 -6.57 15.05
N GLU A 164 7.54 -5.59 15.83
CA GLU A 164 8.49 -5.80 16.91
C GLU A 164 8.01 -5.13 18.19
N LEU A 165 7.76 -5.92 19.23
CA LEU A 165 7.41 -5.43 20.56
C LEU A 165 8.38 -5.97 21.59
N SER A 166 9.00 -5.09 22.37
CA SER A 166 9.95 -5.48 23.43
C SER A 166 11.10 -6.40 22.93
N ASN A 167 11.60 -6.16 21.71
CA ASN A 167 12.59 -6.97 20.99
C ASN A 167 12.12 -8.38 20.58
N VAL A 168 10.81 -8.61 20.55
CA VAL A 168 10.21 -9.84 20.04
C VAL A 168 9.59 -9.53 18.69
N LYS A 169 10.10 -10.19 17.64
CA LYS A 169 9.62 -10.04 16.26
C LYS A 169 8.51 -11.04 15.94
N THR A 170 7.47 -10.57 15.27
CA THR A 170 6.34 -11.37 14.81
C THR A 170 6.10 -11.12 13.32
N ASP A 171 6.13 -12.19 12.54
CA ASP A 171 5.80 -12.14 11.11
C ASP A 171 4.26 -12.08 10.97
N GLU A 172 3.74 -10.95 10.50
CA GLU A 172 2.30 -10.74 10.25
C GLU A 172 1.90 -11.31 8.88
N SER A 173 2.82 -11.29 7.91
CA SER A 173 2.66 -11.93 6.61
C SER A 173 4.02 -12.22 5.99
N ASP A 174 4.15 -13.35 5.30
CA ASP A 174 5.28 -13.66 4.43
C ASP A 174 4.78 -14.59 3.32
N PHE A 175 4.74 -14.12 2.07
CA PHE A 175 4.26 -14.95 0.96
C PHE A 175 4.80 -14.54 -0.40
N PHE A 176 4.81 -15.52 -1.31
CA PHE A 176 4.90 -15.28 -2.75
C PHE A 176 3.54 -15.46 -3.40
N GLU A 177 3.26 -14.68 -4.44
CA GLU A 177 2.06 -14.81 -5.25
C GLU A 177 2.42 -15.00 -6.73
N LEU A 178 1.68 -15.87 -7.41
CA LEU A 178 1.61 -15.92 -8.87
C LEU A 178 0.16 -15.82 -9.34
N THR A 179 -0.14 -14.77 -10.10
CA THR A 179 -1.45 -14.51 -10.69
C THR A 179 -1.40 -14.54 -12.22
N GLY A 180 -2.27 -15.34 -12.83
CA GLY A 180 -2.61 -15.27 -14.25
C GLY A 180 -3.94 -14.55 -14.43
N ARG A 181 -3.98 -13.50 -15.24
CA ARG A 181 -5.20 -12.71 -15.52
C ARG A 181 -5.48 -12.64 -17.01
N TYR A 182 -6.74 -12.81 -17.37
CA TYR A 182 -7.24 -12.68 -18.74
C TYR A 182 -8.38 -11.66 -18.81
N ASP A 183 -8.17 -10.55 -19.53
CA ASP A 183 -9.18 -9.54 -19.79
C ASP A 183 -9.90 -9.85 -21.12
N PHE A 184 -11.13 -10.37 -21.06
CA PHE A 184 -11.94 -10.65 -22.26
C PHE A 184 -12.31 -9.37 -23.01
N ASN A 185 -12.57 -8.31 -22.26
CA ASN A 185 -12.79 -6.95 -22.73
C ASN A 185 -12.58 -5.97 -21.55
N LYS A 186 -12.83 -4.67 -21.77
CA LYS A 186 -12.67 -3.64 -20.73
C LYS A 186 -13.58 -3.83 -19.49
N ASN A 187 -14.66 -4.59 -19.62
CA ASN A 187 -15.69 -4.78 -18.62
C ASN A 187 -15.69 -6.18 -18.01
N PHE A 188 -14.96 -7.16 -18.57
CA PHE A 188 -15.03 -8.55 -18.11
C PHE A 188 -13.66 -9.22 -18.10
N ARG A 189 -13.31 -9.80 -16.96
CA ARG A 189 -12.01 -10.44 -16.72
C ARG A 189 -12.10 -11.66 -15.84
N SER A 190 -11.16 -12.58 -16.02
CA SER A 190 -10.93 -13.71 -15.13
C SER A 190 -9.51 -13.69 -14.57
N TYR A 191 -9.31 -14.34 -13.44
CA TYR A 191 -7.99 -14.60 -12.89
C TYR A 191 -7.92 -15.90 -12.10
N VAL A 192 -6.72 -16.45 -12.02
CA VAL A 192 -6.30 -17.46 -11.05
C VAL A 192 -5.06 -16.93 -10.33
N ALA A 193 -5.07 -17.01 -9.01
CA ALA A 193 -3.97 -16.58 -8.15
C ALA A 193 -3.60 -17.73 -7.21
N TYR A 194 -2.31 -17.98 -7.04
CA TYR A 194 -1.77 -18.90 -6.06
C TYR A 194 -0.85 -18.12 -5.12
N MET A 195 -1.15 -18.17 -3.83
CA MET A 195 -0.35 -17.62 -2.74
C MET A 195 0.36 -18.77 -2.06
N LEU A 196 1.69 -18.79 -2.16
CA LEU A 196 2.58 -19.66 -1.40
C LEU A 196 2.88 -18.96 -0.07
N ASN A 197 2.35 -19.51 1.03
CA ASN A 197 2.47 -18.89 2.34
C ASN A 197 3.71 -19.42 3.06
N ASN A 198 4.62 -18.52 3.43
CA ASN A 198 5.92 -18.84 4.03
C ASN A 198 5.93 -18.64 5.55
N LEU A 199 4.80 -18.26 6.17
CA LEU A 199 4.70 -18.18 7.62
C LEU A 199 4.99 -19.55 8.26
N ASP A 200 5.51 -19.51 9.49
CA ASP A 200 5.85 -20.70 10.26
C ASP A 200 4.72 -21.05 11.24
N ASP A 201 4.07 -22.20 11.04
CA ASP A 201 2.99 -22.74 11.88
C ASP A 201 3.29 -22.63 13.37
N ASP A 202 4.52 -22.96 13.77
CA ASP A 202 4.92 -22.99 15.18
C ASP A 202 5.01 -21.58 15.77
N LYS A 203 5.37 -20.58 14.95
CA LYS A 203 5.43 -19.18 15.36
C LYS A 203 4.05 -18.52 15.41
N VAL A 204 3.19 -18.82 14.44
CA VAL A 204 1.87 -18.17 14.32
C VAL A 204 0.76 -18.88 15.08
N GLY A 205 0.99 -20.13 15.52
CA GLY A 205 0.06 -20.88 16.37
C GLY A 205 -1.17 -21.42 15.64
N TYR A 206 -1.16 -21.40 14.32
CA TYR A 206 -2.17 -22.00 13.45
C TYR A 206 -1.50 -22.63 12.23
N LYS A 207 -2.21 -23.55 11.58
CA LYS A 207 -1.70 -24.20 10.38
C LYS A 207 -1.64 -23.20 9.22
N VAL A 208 -0.45 -22.96 8.70
CA VAL A 208 -0.21 -22.12 7.52
C VAL A 208 -0.47 -22.96 6.29
N GLU A 209 -1.34 -22.45 5.42
CA GLU A 209 -1.71 -23.10 4.17
C GLU A 209 -1.57 -22.13 3.01
N ASP A 210 -1.17 -22.70 1.87
CA ASP A 210 -1.24 -22.00 0.60
C ASP A 210 -2.70 -21.73 0.21
N THR A 211 -2.92 -20.66 -0.56
CA THR A 211 -4.27 -20.28 -0.98
C THR A 211 -4.36 -20.14 -2.49
N ILE A 212 -5.41 -20.73 -3.08
CA ILE A 212 -5.79 -20.48 -4.48
C ILE A 212 -7.03 -19.60 -4.50
N ARG A 213 -7.00 -18.52 -5.30
CA ARG A 213 -8.17 -17.69 -5.60
C ARG A 213 -8.50 -17.76 -7.09
N LEU A 214 -9.76 -18.02 -7.39
CA LEU A 214 -10.32 -18.01 -8.75
C LEU A 214 -11.41 -16.96 -8.78
N GLY A 215 -11.39 -16.09 -9.80
CA GLY A 215 -12.37 -15.02 -9.89
C GLY A 215 -12.79 -14.70 -11.30
N LEU A 216 -14.07 -14.34 -11.44
CA LEU A 216 -14.64 -13.65 -12.58
C LEU A 216 -15.13 -12.30 -12.10
N ARG A 217 -14.78 -11.22 -12.80
CA ARG A 217 -15.16 -9.86 -12.44
C ARG A 217 -15.76 -9.15 -13.64
N TYR A 218 -16.93 -8.56 -13.41
CA TYR A 218 -17.59 -7.66 -14.34
C TYR A 218 -17.55 -6.23 -13.76
N ASP A 219 -17.05 -5.29 -14.55
CA ASP A 219 -16.93 -3.86 -14.24
C ASP A 219 -17.86 -3.06 -15.16
N PHE A 220 -18.70 -2.17 -14.61
CA PHE A 220 -19.66 -1.34 -15.38
C PHE A 220 -19.25 0.13 -15.46
#